data_AF-A0AA88HWC9-F1
#
_entry.id   AF-A0AA88HWC9-F1
#
_cell.length_a   1.000
_cell.length_b   1.000
_cell.length_c   1.000
_cell.angle_alpha   90.00
_cell.angle_beta   90.00
_cell.angle_gamma   90.00
#
_symmetry.space_group_name_H-M   'P 1'
#
loop_
_entity.id
_entity.type
_entity.pdbx_description
1 polymer ?
#
loop_
_entity_poly.entity_id
_entity_poly.type
_entity_poly.pdbx_seq_one_letter_code
_entity_poly.pdbx_strand_id
1 'polypeptide(L)'
;MNYGACLPLFGTIIPKQSSVLLKVVEAIGFKMAWRFCLFLGCAVVQGAVDKYPIGVIFGQGTDDMQTAFRYALYLHNQNETGKRIELQAYVDVINTADSFKLSRLICNHLSRGIYALIGAVGPEAFGILHSYSNIFHIPFLTPWYPQKIPLSPLGSLDYSLALRPDYYKAVMDVVHFYGWRRLIYIYESHEGLLRLQDVYQSINPLNSSFVLEIVRQASTAEDVLNLLRTLERKDRSIKQEATQALLVLDMENYSIDILNLSETKIFGSGSTVIIAFETVQQFHFLDSGINDSLGLHGVGFIMNQTNRNALLEWDPVSPRLVWLKFKRSPAIVSILSTYIPTRDAVVTAKDEFYKEFQQLAEILKAIKAKKNNQAQGHDGEGRSMVFLKKYGGPTLTQRIRGHQFISIFTGKLIKLSAKLPRKSPINIA
;
A
#
# COMPACT_ATOMS: atom_id res chain seq x y z
N MET A 1 -22.33 10.07 34.55
CA MET A 1 -21.54 11.26 34.96
C MET A 1 -21.41 11.23 36.47
N ASN A 2 -20.25 10.83 36.97
CA ASN A 2 -19.86 10.94 38.38
C ASN A 2 -18.33 11.01 38.38
N TYR A 3 -17.78 12.22 38.40
CA TYR A 3 -16.36 12.45 38.67
C TYR A 3 -16.20 12.54 40.18
N GLY A 4 -15.61 11.52 40.79
CA GLY A 4 -15.45 11.41 42.23
C GLY A 4 -14.04 11.03 42.63
N ALA A 5 -13.46 11.88 43.47
CA ALA A 5 -12.39 11.62 44.45
C ALA A 5 -10.93 11.59 43.96
N CYS A 6 -10.35 12.78 43.87
CA CYS A 6 -8.99 13.03 44.35
C CYS A 6 -9.04 14.22 45.33
N LEU A 7 -9.18 13.94 46.63
CA LEU A 7 -9.13 14.93 47.70
C LEU A 7 -8.55 14.26 48.95
N PRO A 8 -7.39 14.71 49.47
CA PRO A 8 -6.91 14.30 50.77
C PRO A 8 -7.19 15.37 51.85
N LEU A 9 -7.33 14.86 53.06
CA LEU A 9 -7.52 15.54 54.34
C LEU A 9 -6.35 16.49 54.65
N PHE A 10 -6.64 17.78 54.85
CA PHE A 10 -5.76 18.72 55.55
C PHE A 10 -6.28 18.90 56.98
N GLY A 11 -5.57 18.31 57.95
CA GLY A 11 -5.75 18.58 59.37
C GLY A 11 -5.04 19.87 59.77
N THR A 12 -5.80 20.87 60.19
CA THR A 12 -5.32 22.12 60.79
C THR A 12 -5.00 21.89 62.27
N ILE A 13 -3.75 22.11 62.67
CA ILE A 13 -3.35 22.14 64.08
C ILE A 13 -3.25 23.61 64.52
N ILE A 14 -4.14 24.01 65.41
CA ILE A 14 -4.12 25.28 66.16
C ILE A 14 -3.35 25.02 67.46
N PRO A 15 -2.32 25.80 67.84
CA PRO A 15 -1.74 25.69 69.18
C PRO A 15 -2.55 26.52 70.18
N LYS A 16 -2.92 25.89 71.29
CA LYS A 16 -3.62 26.48 72.42
C LYS A 16 -2.60 27.13 73.37
N GLN A 17 -2.92 28.33 73.83
CA GLN A 17 -2.13 29.17 74.71
C GLN A 17 -2.55 28.98 76.18
N SER A 18 -1.61 28.65 77.06
CA SER A 18 -1.54 28.93 78.51
C SER A 18 -0.35 28.14 79.09
N SER A 19 0.42 28.54 80.10
CA SER A 19 0.45 29.69 81.00
C SER A 19 1.84 29.75 81.62
N VAL A 20 2.26 30.97 81.97
CA VAL A 20 3.49 31.34 82.66
C VAL A 20 3.50 30.86 84.13
N LEU A 21 4.72 30.77 84.70
CA LEU A 21 5.11 30.52 86.10
C LEU A 21 5.39 29.07 86.51
N LEU A 22 6.62 28.60 86.29
CA LEU A 22 7.46 28.12 87.41
C LEU A 22 8.95 28.02 87.03
N LYS A 23 9.78 28.59 87.91
CA LYS A 23 11.21 28.29 88.17
C LYS A 23 12.29 29.08 87.42
N VAL A 24 12.51 30.26 88.00
CA VAL A 24 13.63 31.21 87.90
C VAL A 24 14.90 30.71 88.65
N VAL A 25 15.37 29.46 88.48
CA VAL A 25 16.50 28.94 89.30
C VAL A 25 17.71 28.37 88.53
N GLU A 26 17.80 28.44 87.20
CA GLU A 26 18.99 27.93 86.46
C GLU A 26 19.66 28.97 85.54
N ALA A 27 19.75 30.23 85.97
CA ALA A 27 20.16 31.33 85.09
C ALA A 27 21.67 31.69 85.06
N ILE A 28 22.57 30.94 85.72
CA ILE A 28 24.00 31.34 85.80
C ILE A 28 24.98 30.30 85.24
N GLY A 29 24.59 29.03 85.06
CA GLY A 29 25.42 28.01 84.40
C GLY A 29 25.32 27.94 82.87
N PHE A 30 24.31 28.55 82.26
CA PHE A 30 23.94 28.30 80.85
C PHE A 30 24.64 29.19 79.82
N LYS A 31 25.27 30.31 80.24
CA LYS A 31 25.85 31.30 79.31
C LYS A 31 27.23 30.93 78.75
N MET A 32 27.96 29.99 79.37
CA MET A 32 29.23 29.47 78.81
C MET A 32 29.00 28.28 77.87
N ALA A 33 28.03 27.41 78.16
CA ALA A 33 27.70 26.28 77.30
C ALA A 33 27.08 26.71 75.96
N TRP A 34 26.27 27.78 75.94
CA TRP A 34 25.67 28.30 74.71
C TRP A 34 26.73 28.85 73.74
N ARG A 35 27.80 29.47 74.25
CA ARG A 35 28.89 30.00 73.42
C ARG A 35 29.83 28.90 72.90
N PHE A 36 30.00 27.81 73.66
CA PHE A 36 30.77 26.64 73.22
C PHE A 36 30.01 25.80 72.17
N CYS A 37 28.68 25.66 72.30
CA CYS A 37 27.85 25.03 71.27
C CYS A 37 27.75 25.85 69.97
N LEU A 38 27.81 27.19 70.04
CA LEU A 38 27.83 28.04 68.83
C LEU A 38 29.17 28.01 68.09
N PHE A 39 30.28 27.72 68.77
CA PHE A 39 31.60 27.63 68.14
C PHE A 39 31.98 26.21 67.69
N LEU A 40 31.45 25.15 68.32
CA LEU A 40 31.59 23.76 67.83
C LEU A 40 30.45 23.28 66.91
N GLY A 41 29.36 24.06 66.78
CA GLY A 41 28.22 23.77 65.92
C GLY A 41 28.36 24.27 64.48
N CYS A 42 29.53 24.77 64.07
CA CYS A 42 29.86 24.96 62.65
C CYS A 42 30.36 23.63 62.05
N ALA A 43 29.64 22.55 62.33
CA ALA A 43 29.74 21.34 61.52
C ALA A 43 29.12 21.68 60.17
N VAL A 44 29.98 21.82 59.18
CA VAL A 44 29.73 21.70 57.74
C VAL A 44 28.25 21.41 57.44
N VAL A 45 27.48 22.43 57.08
CA VAL A 45 26.23 22.22 56.34
C VAL A 45 26.66 21.69 54.99
N GLN A 46 26.81 20.36 54.89
CA GLN A 46 26.84 19.68 53.60
C GLN A 46 25.51 20.04 52.95
N GLY A 47 25.54 20.80 51.86
CA GLY A 47 24.34 21.18 51.13
C GLY A 47 23.54 19.91 50.84
N ALA A 48 22.33 19.83 51.39
CA ALA A 48 21.43 18.74 51.12
C ALA A 48 21.14 18.71 49.61
N VAL A 49 21.23 17.54 49.01
CA VAL A 49 20.84 17.36 47.61
C VAL A 49 19.31 17.35 47.57
N ASP A 50 18.72 18.30 46.87
CA ASP A 50 17.26 18.38 46.73
C ASP A 50 16.79 17.28 45.76
N LYS A 51 15.87 16.44 46.24
CA LYS A 51 15.32 15.30 45.51
C LYS A 51 14.01 15.70 44.83
N TYR A 52 13.96 15.57 43.52
CA TYR A 52 12.81 15.94 42.69
C TYR A 52 12.15 14.69 42.11
N PRO A 53 11.00 14.25 42.67
CA PRO A 53 10.24 13.14 42.13
C PRO A 53 9.60 13.47 40.78
N ILE A 54 9.76 12.58 39.81
CA ILE A 54 9.12 12.63 38.50
C ILE A 54 8.32 11.34 38.27
N GLY A 55 7.12 11.48 37.70
CA GLY A 55 6.30 10.33 37.31
C GLY A 55 6.59 9.94 35.88
N VAL A 56 6.73 8.63 35.62
CA VAL A 56 7.04 8.12 34.29
C VAL A 56 6.14 6.94 33.97
N ILE A 57 5.41 7.05 32.87
CA ILE A 57 4.45 6.05 32.40
C ILE A 57 4.89 5.54 31.05
N PHE A 58 5.06 4.22 30.94
CA PHE A 58 5.44 3.54 29.71
C PHE A 58 4.31 2.63 29.22
N GLY A 59 4.08 2.62 27.91
CA GLY A 59 3.25 1.62 27.26
C GLY A 59 3.92 0.24 27.22
N GLN A 60 3.15 -0.83 27.10
CA GLN A 60 3.69 -2.17 26.86
C GLN A 60 4.51 -2.21 25.55
N GLY A 61 5.65 -2.91 25.57
CA GLY A 61 6.54 -3.04 24.41
C GLY A 61 7.49 -1.85 24.18
N THR A 62 7.66 -0.96 25.17
CA THR A 62 8.56 0.20 25.08
C THR A 62 9.89 -0.01 25.85
N ASP A 63 10.41 -1.22 25.85
CA ASP A 63 11.60 -1.60 26.65
C ASP A 63 12.86 -0.80 26.27
N ASP A 64 13.00 -0.48 24.98
CA ASP A 64 14.10 0.36 24.48
C ASP A 64 14.02 1.78 25.06
N MET A 65 12.82 2.36 25.11
CA MET A 65 12.61 3.70 25.67
C MET A 65 12.83 3.71 27.18
N GLN A 66 12.40 2.66 27.89
CA GLN A 66 12.67 2.51 29.32
C GLN A 66 14.17 2.44 29.61
N THR A 67 14.91 1.68 28.80
CA THR A 67 16.36 1.53 28.95
C THR A 67 17.07 2.85 28.68
N ALA A 68 16.71 3.55 27.59
CA ALA A 68 17.25 4.87 27.28
C ALA A 68 16.96 5.89 28.39
N PHE A 69 15.75 5.88 28.94
CA PHE A 69 15.36 6.76 30.04
C PHE A 69 16.19 6.48 31.31
N ARG A 70 16.34 5.21 31.71
CA ARG A 70 17.16 4.82 32.86
C ARG A 70 18.61 5.25 32.69
N TYR A 71 19.17 5.08 31.49
CA TYR A 71 20.51 5.51 31.17
C TYR A 71 20.67 7.04 31.26
N ALA A 72 19.72 7.79 30.70
CA ALA A 72 19.72 9.25 30.79
C ALA A 72 19.61 9.75 32.23
N LEU A 73 18.77 9.12 33.05
CA LEU A 73 18.62 9.43 34.47
C LEU A 73 19.91 9.16 35.25
N TYR A 74 20.56 8.03 34.97
CA TYR A 74 21.86 7.67 35.55
C TYR A 74 22.93 8.70 35.21
N LEU A 75 23.06 9.07 33.93
CA LEU A 75 24.01 10.09 33.50
C LEU A 75 23.76 11.45 34.14
N HIS A 76 22.49 11.85 34.25
CA HIS A 76 22.11 13.10 34.90
C HIS A 76 22.52 13.12 36.37
N ASN A 77 22.18 12.06 37.12
CA ASN A 77 22.46 11.96 38.55
C ASN A 77 23.94 11.72 38.88
N GLN A 78 24.76 11.25 37.93
CA GLN A 78 26.21 11.11 38.09
C GLN A 78 27.00 12.39 37.82
N ASN A 79 26.44 13.36 37.10
CA ASN A 79 27.18 14.54 36.67
C ASN A 79 27.46 15.49 37.87
N GLU A 80 28.72 15.55 38.33
CA GLU A 80 29.12 16.21 39.58
C GLU A 80 29.00 17.74 39.56
N THR A 81 28.84 18.37 38.39
CA THR A 81 28.74 19.83 38.27
C THR A 81 27.38 20.39 38.70
N GLY A 82 26.38 19.52 38.96
CA GLY A 82 24.98 19.90 39.24
C GLY A 82 24.42 19.45 40.60
N LYS A 83 25.27 19.25 41.63
CA LYS A 83 24.96 18.66 42.97
C LYS A 83 23.80 19.26 43.79
N ARG A 84 22.96 20.14 43.25
CA ARG A 84 21.75 20.63 43.91
C ARG A 84 20.47 19.86 43.56
N ILE A 85 20.42 19.15 42.43
CA ILE A 85 19.18 18.52 41.94
C ILE A 85 19.44 17.04 41.66
N GLU A 86 18.75 16.15 42.38
CA GLU A 86 18.70 14.71 42.11
C GLU A 86 17.30 14.34 41.61
N LEU A 87 17.21 13.73 40.43
CA LEU A 87 15.92 13.30 39.88
C LEU A 87 15.57 11.88 40.38
N GLN A 88 14.36 11.73 40.91
CA GLN A 88 13.84 10.44 41.39
C GLN A 88 12.65 10.00 40.54
N ALA A 89 12.82 8.97 39.73
CA ALA A 89 11.76 8.53 38.82
C ALA A 89 10.89 7.42 39.43
N TYR A 90 9.58 7.67 39.48
CA TYR A 90 8.58 6.63 39.70
C TYR A 90 8.12 6.09 38.35
N VAL A 91 8.55 4.87 38.03
CA VAL A 91 8.29 4.25 36.72
C VAL A 91 7.19 3.21 36.85
N ASP A 92 6.16 3.34 36.03
CA ASP A 92 5.07 2.37 35.91
C ASP A 92 4.84 1.99 34.43
N VAL A 93 4.59 0.72 34.16
CA VAL A 93 4.33 0.16 32.81
C VAL A 93 2.91 -0.33 32.73
N ILE A 94 2.16 0.09 31.71
CA ILE A 94 0.72 -0.18 31.60
C ILE A 94 0.30 -0.48 30.16
N ASN A 95 -0.75 -1.29 30.02
CA ASN A 95 -1.48 -1.39 28.76
C ASN A 95 -2.33 -0.12 28.56
N THR A 96 -1.96 0.67 27.56
CA THR A 96 -2.57 1.97 27.24
C THR A 96 -4.03 1.87 26.77
N ALA A 97 -4.50 0.68 26.37
CA ALA A 97 -5.89 0.45 26.00
C ALA A 97 -6.86 0.54 27.20
N ASP A 98 -6.38 0.35 28.43
CA ASP A 98 -7.20 0.38 29.64
C ASP A 98 -7.19 1.77 30.30
N SER A 99 -8.14 2.61 29.89
CA SER A 99 -8.26 4.01 30.35
C SER A 99 -8.54 4.14 31.86
N PHE A 100 -9.18 3.14 32.47
CA PHE A 100 -9.46 3.13 33.91
C PHE A 100 -8.20 2.89 34.73
N LYS A 101 -7.40 1.89 34.34
CA LYS A 101 -6.11 1.63 34.99
C LYS A 101 -5.16 2.81 34.80
N LEU A 102 -5.15 3.41 33.60
CA LEU A 102 -4.33 4.59 33.31
C LEU A 102 -4.71 5.77 34.23
N SER A 103 -6.00 6.06 34.35
CA SER A 103 -6.48 7.16 35.22
C SER A 103 -6.09 6.94 36.68
N ARG A 104 -6.25 5.73 37.20
CA ARG A 104 -5.86 5.40 38.59
C ARG A 104 -4.36 5.54 38.81
N LEU A 105 -3.56 5.13 37.83
CA LEU A 105 -2.10 5.20 37.88
C LEU A 105 -1.64 6.66 37.86
N ILE A 106 -2.23 7.52 37.02
CA ILE A 106 -1.98 8.97 37.03
C ILE A 106 -2.26 9.55 38.42
N CYS A 107 -3.44 9.28 39.00
CA CYS A 107 -3.77 9.75 40.34
C CYS A 107 -2.77 9.29 41.41
N ASN A 108 -2.23 8.06 41.28
CA ASN A 108 -1.20 7.57 42.19
C ASN A 108 0.14 8.32 42.06
N HIS A 109 0.55 8.72 40.84
CA HIS A 109 1.73 9.57 40.69
C HIS A 109 1.49 10.97 41.27
N LEU A 110 0.30 11.54 41.02
CA LEU A 110 -0.08 12.85 41.56
C LEU A 110 -0.07 12.86 43.09
N SER A 111 -0.60 11.81 43.73
CA SER A 111 -0.61 11.69 45.19
C SER A 111 0.79 11.50 45.80
N ARG A 112 1.76 10.99 45.03
CA ARG A 112 3.18 10.94 45.42
C ARG A 112 3.88 12.30 45.35
N GLY A 113 3.23 13.33 44.81
CA GLY A 113 3.79 14.68 44.73
C GLY A 113 4.87 14.84 43.66
N ILE A 114 4.65 14.29 42.46
CA ILE A 114 5.56 14.45 41.33
C ILE A 114 5.59 15.90 40.81
N TYR A 115 6.74 16.34 40.30
CA TYR A 115 6.92 17.67 39.71
C TYR A 115 6.64 17.71 38.21
N ALA A 116 6.82 16.57 37.53
CA ALA A 116 6.57 16.42 36.10
C ALA A 116 6.12 15.00 35.80
N LEU A 117 5.33 14.86 34.74
CA LEU A 117 4.87 13.59 34.22
C LEU A 117 5.50 13.34 32.85
N ILE A 118 6.11 12.18 32.65
CA ILE A 118 6.67 11.76 31.38
C ILE A 118 5.87 10.56 30.88
N GLY A 119 5.33 10.62 29.68
CA GLY A 119 4.53 9.53 29.10
C GLY A 119 5.03 9.12 27.73
N ALA A 120 5.65 7.95 27.66
CA ALA A 120 5.96 7.25 26.42
C ALA A 120 4.85 6.21 26.16
N VAL A 121 3.69 6.72 25.78
CA VAL A 121 2.45 5.95 25.57
C VAL A 121 1.90 6.20 24.17
N GLY A 122 1.05 5.28 23.69
CA GLY A 122 0.42 5.41 22.38
C GLY A 122 -0.53 6.61 22.28
N PRO A 123 -0.90 7.02 21.05
CA PRO A 123 -1.77 8.17 20.80
C PRO A 123 -3.14 8.07 21.50
N GLU A 124 -3.63 6.85 21.74
CA GLU A 124 -4.90 6.60 22.44
C GLU A 124 -4.91 7.10 23.90
N ALA A 125 -3.74 7.14 24.56
CA ALA A 125 -3.61 7.58 25.95
C ALA A 125 -3.31 9.07 26.10
N PHE A 126 -2.94 9.75 25.00
CA PHE A 126 -2.51 11.15 25.02
C PHE A 126 -3.60 12.07 25.57
N GLY A 127 -4.83 11.95 25.07
CA GLY A 127 -5.94 12.82 25.49
C GLY A 127 -6.25 12.75 26.98
N ILE A 128 -6.07 11.58 27.60
CA ILE A 128 -6.25 11.40 29.05
C ILE A 128 -5.13 12.12 29.79
N LEU A 129 -3.86 11.84 29.48
CA LEU A 129 -2.72 12.47 30.14
C LEU A 129 -2.70 13.99 29.98
N HIS A 130 -3.03 14.48 28.79
CA HIS A 130 -3.18 15.89 28.45
C HIS A 130 -4.24 16.56 29.33
N SER A 131 -5.41 15.94 29.47
CA SER A 131 -6.50 16.47 30.29
C SER A 131 -6.11 16.58 31.77
N TYR A 132 -5.49 15.54 32.33
CA TYR A 132 -5.01 15.57 33.72
C TYR A 132 -3.91 16.62 33.92
N SER A 133 -2.95 16.68 33.01
CA SER A 133 -1.86 17.68 33.03
C SER A 133 -2.39 19.11 33.07
N ASN A 134 -3.37 19.42 32.23
CA ASN A 134 -3.98 20.74 32.17
C ASN A 134 -4.87 21.06 33.38
N ILE A 135 -5.59 20.08 33.93
CA ILE A 135 -6.43 20.28 35.13
C ILE A 135 -5.55 20.53 36.37
N PHE A 136 -4.48 19.75 36.55
CA PHE A 136 -3.63 19.82 37.74
C PHE A 136 -2.43 20.74 37.58
N HIS A 137 -2.27 21.38 36.41
CA HIS A 137 -1.16 22.27 36.07
C HIS A 137 0.22 21.60 36.24
N ILE A 138 0.33 20.34 35.81
CA ILE A 138 1.56 19.56 35.92
C ILE A 138 2.16 19.37 34.53
N PRO A 139 3.44 19.74 34.31
CA PRO A 139 4.10 19.56 33.03
C PRO A 139 4.08 18.10 32.59
N PHE A 140 3.47 17.83 31.44
CA PHE A 140 3.43 16.52 30.80
C PHE A 140 4.33 16.50 29.57
N LEU A 141 5.37 15.68 29.59
CA LEU A 141 6.30 15.51 28.47
C LEU A 141 6.03 14.19 27.77
N THR A 142 5.96 14.22 26.44
CA THR A 142 5.83 13.00 25.64
C THR A 142 6.82 12.97 24.48
N PRO A 143 7.50 11.84 24.21
CA PRO A 143 8.28 11.66 23.00
C PRO A 143 7.39 11.41 21.77
N TRP A 144 6.07 11.39 21.94
CA TRP A 144 5.13 11.23 20.85
C TRP A 144 4.89 12.54 20.11
N TYR A 145 4.21 12.42 18.96
CA TYR A 145 3.89 13.58 18.13
C TYR A 145 2.87 14.51 18.80
N PRO A 146 2.95 15.84 18.52
CA PRO A 146 1.94 16.78 18.99
C PRO A 146 0.59 16.45 18.36
N GLN A 147 -0.37 16.04 19.18
CA GLN A 147 -1.76 16.02 18.73
C GLN A 147 -2.29 17.44 18.78
N LYS A 148 -2.80 17.95 17.66
CA LYS A 148 -3.41 19.29 17.59
C LYS A 148 -4.74 19.25 18.33
N ILE A 149 -4.71 19.57 19.61
CA ILE A 149 -5.94 19.80 20.39
C ILE A 149 -6.32 21.27 20.17
N PRO A 150 -7.57 21.58 19.79
CA PRO A 150 -8.01 22.96 19.68
C PRO A 150 -7.78 23.67 21.02
N LEU A 151 -6.97 24.72 21.02
CA LEU A 151 -6.81 25.56 22.19
C LEU A 151 -8.19 26.10 22.59
N SER A 152 -8.48 26.05 23.88
CA SER A 152 -9.67 26.69 24.43
C SER A 152 -9.62 28.18 24.06
N PRO A 153 -10.72 28.79 23.56
CA PRO A 153 -10.72 30.17 23.05
C PRO A 153 -10.34 31.23 24.10
N LEU A 154 -10.22 30.84 25.38
CA LEU A 154 -9.78 31.67 26.49
C LEU A 154 -8.25 31.71 26.71
N GLY A 155 -7.43 31.06 25.87
CA GLY A 155 -5.97 31.20 25.94
C GLY A 155 -5.32 30.55 27.17
N SER A 156 -5.87 29.45 27.67
CA SER A 156 -5.24 28.65 28.73
C SER A 156 -3.87 28.10 28.29
N LEU A 157 -2.86 28.23 29.15
CA LEU A 157 -1.55 27.58 28.98
C LEU A 157 -1.73 26.06 28.85
N ASP A 158 -1.15 25.47 27.80
CA ASP A 158 -1.09 24.02 27.64
C ASP A 158 0.11 23.49 28.43
N TYR A 159 -0.15 22.60 29.38
CA TYR A 159 0.86 21.97 30.24
C TYR A 159 1.49 20.74 29.59
N SER A 160 1.12 20.42 28.35
CA SER A 160 1.73 19.33 27.59
C SER A 160 2.82 19.83 26.64
N LEU A 161 3.91 19.06 26.55
CA LEU A 161 5.02 19.28 25.64
C LEU A 161 5.33 18.00 24.87
N ALA A 162 5.10 18.05 23.56
CA ALA A 162 5.52 17.00 22.64
C ALA A 162 6.97 17.26 22.19
N LEU A 163 7.86 16.29 22.42
CA LEU A 163 9.28 16.41 22.08
C LEU A 163 9.55 16.11 20.61
N ARG A 164 8.67 15.35 19.94
CA ARG A 164 8.87 14.94 18.55
C ARG A 164 8.28 15.99 17.60
N PRO A 165 9.07 16.54 16.67
CA PRO A 165 8.56 17.51 15.70
C PRO A 165 7.58 16.87 14.73
N ASP A 166 6.69 17.68 14.19
CA ASP A 166 5.75 17.23 13.16
C ASP A 166 6.43 17.17 11.78
N TYR A 167 6.29 16.04 11.08
CA TYR A 167 6.99 15.78 9.81
C TYR A 167 6.10 15.87 8.57
N TYR A 168 4.77 15.97 8.69
CA TYR A 168 3.91 15.95 7.49
C TYR A 168 4.26 17.08 6.52
N LYS A 169 4.67 18.25 7.03
CA LYS A 169 5.09 19.40 6.22
C LYS A 169 6.28 19.06 5.33
N ALA A 170 7.29 18.39 5.88
CA ALA A 170 8.45 17.96 5.11
C ALA A 170 8.08 16.95 4.01
N VAL A 171 7.13 16.05 4.30
CA VAL A 171 6.59 15.12 3.28
C VAL A 171 5.89 15.90 2.15
N MET A 172 5.11 16.93 2.50
CA MET A 172 4.47 17.78 1.49
C MET A 172 5.50 18.53 0.65
N ASP A 173 6.55 19.08 1.25
CA ASP A 173 7.60 19.78 0.51
C ASP A 173 8.29 18.85 -0.52
N VAL A 174 8.51 17.59 -0.16
CA VAL A 174 9.04 16.56 -1.07
C VAL A 174 8.08 16.28 -2.23
N VAL A 175 6.78 16.15 -1.96
CA VAL A 175 5.74 15.97 -3.00
C VAL A 175 5.76 17.12 -4.00
N HIS A 176 5.85 18.36 -3.51
CA HIS A 176 5.90 19.55 -4.36
C HIS A 176 7.22 19.63 -5.14
N PHE A 177 8.35 19.34 -4.50
CA PHE A 177 9.68 19.38 -5.13
C PHE A 177 9.78 18.43 -6.32
N TYR A 178 9.28 17.20 -6.19
CA TYR A 178 9.27 16.23 -7.28
C TYR A 178 8.09 16.39 -8.26
N GLY A 179 7.16 17.32 -8.00
CA GLY A 179 6.00 17.55 -8.86
C GLY A 179 5.07 16.35 -8.96
N TRP A 180 4.96 15.53 -7.91
CA TRP A 180 4.09 14.36 -7.91
C TRP A 180 2.63 14.80 -8.02
N ARG A 181 1.89 14.30 -9.01
CA ARG A 181 0.48 14.68 -9.25
C ARG A 181 -0.54 13.69 -8.69
N ARG A 182 -0.12 12.46 -8.46
CA ARG A 182 -0.97 11.37 -7.97
C ARG A 182 -0.25 10.65 -6.85
N LEU A 183 -0.88 10.58 -5.69
CA LEU A 183 -0.32 9.99 -4.49
C LEU A 183 -1.10 8.74 -4.11
N ILE A 184 -0.37 7.71 -3.68
CA ILE A 184 -0.92 6.52 -3.04
C ILE A 184 -0.43 6.55 -1.60
N TYR A 185 -1.36 6.63 -0.65
CA TYR A 185 -1.07 6.70 0.77
C TYR A 185 -1.40 5.37 1.43
N ILE A 186 -0.35 4.70 1.94
CA ILE A 186 -0.46 3.42 2.63
C ILE A 186 -0.01 3.64 4.07
N TYR A 187 -0.81 3.18 5.03
CA TYR A 187 -0.49 3.30 6.45
C TYR A 187 -0.88 2.04 7.21
N GLU A 188 -0.27 1.83 8.37
CA GLU A 188 -0.54 0.68 9.24
C GLU A 188 -1.28 1.12 10.52
N SER A 189 -0.75 2.16 11.17
CA SER A 189 -1.13 2.56 12.52
C SER A 189 -2.16 3.70 12.56
N HIS A 190 -2.78 3.90 13.72
CA HIS A 190 -3.66 5.04 13.98
C HIS A 190 -2.94 6.39 13.81
N GLU A 191 -1.63 6.43 14.08
CA GLU A 191 -0.79 7.59 13.79
C GLU A 191 -0.83 7.96 12.30
N GLY A 192 -0.68 6.96 11.43
CA GLY A 192 -0.76 7.17 9.98
C GLY A 192 -2.12 7.72 9.53
N LEU A 193 -3.21 7.38 10.24
CA LEU A 193 -4.53 7.95 9.96
C LEU A 193 -4.62 9.42 10.38
N LEU A 194 -4.10 9.79 11.56
CA LEU A 194 -4.07 11.19 11.99
C LEU A 194 -3.25 12.05 11.00
N ARG A 195 -2.16 11.50 10.48
CA ARG A 195 -1.34 12.19 9.46
C ARG A 195 -2.03 12.34 8.12
N LEU A 196 -2.84 11.36 7.73
CA LEU A 196 -3.67 11.49 6.54
C LEU A 196 -4.61 12.70 6.64
N GLN A 197 -5.20 12.94 7.81
CA GLN A 197 -6.06 14.11 8.04
C GLN A 197 -5.28 15.43 7.87
N ASP A 198 -4.06 15.52 8.42
CA ASP A 198 -3.19 16.69 8.23
C ASP A 198 -2.86 16.91 6.75
N VAL A 199 -2.56 15.83 6.02
CA VAL A 199 -2.29 15.89 4.58
C VAL A 199 -3.53 16.36 3.81
N TYR A 200 -4.72 15.81 4.09
CA TYR A 200 -5.96 16.26 3.45
C TYR A 200 -6.26 17.74 3.72
N GLN A 201 -6.04 18.22 4.94
CA GLN A 201 -6.21 19.63 5.28
C GLN A 201 -5.21 20.54 4.54
N SER A 202 -4.03 20.02 4.21
CA SER A 202 -3.04 20.76 3.40
C SER A 202 -3.38 20.78 1.90
N ILE A 203 -4.24 19.88 1.43
CA ILE A 203 -4.72 19.84 0.04
C ILE A 203 -5.84 20.87 -0.10
N ASN A 204 -5.53 22.00 -0.73
CA ASN A 204 -6.55 22.97 -1.08
C ASN A 204 -7.35 22.48 -2.32
N PRO A 205 -8.68 22.31 -2.24
CA PRO A 205 -9.48 21.80 -3.37
C PRO A 205 -9.48 22.71 -4.61
N LEU A 206 -9.08 23.97 -4.49
CA LEU A 206 -9.08 24.94 -5.59
C LEU A 206 -7.71 25.12 -6.28
N ASN A 207 -6.61 24.65 -5.67
CA ASN A 207 -5.25 24.96 -6.14
C ASN A 207 -4.20 23.88 -5.84
N SER A 208 -4.64 22.63 -5.62
CA SER A 208 -3.71 21.52 -5.35
C SER A 208 -3.12 20.97 -6.66
N SER A 209 -1.79 20.85 -6.71
CA SER A 209 -1.05 20.28 -7.84
C SER A 209 -1.13 18.74 -7.91
N PHE A 210 -1.70 18.11 -6.87
CA PHE A 210 -1.72 16.67 -6.70
C PHE A 210 -3.00 16.18 -6.02
N VAL A 211 -3.32 14.90 -6.26
CA VAL A 211 -4.51 14.23 -5.73
C VAL A 211 -4.09 12.94 -5.02
N LEU A 212 -4.72 12.66 -3.88
CA LEU A 212 -4.67 11.35 -3.23
C LEU A 212 -5.58 10.39 -4.01
N GLU A 213 -4.98 9.52 -4.82
CA GLU A 213 -5.72 8.57 -5.66
C GLU A 213 -6.21 7.37 -4.85
N ILE A 214 -5.34 6.83 -3.98
CA ILE A 214 -5.64 5.63 -3.20
C ILE A 214 -5.16 5.84 -1.77
N VAL A 215 -6.04 5.53 -0.82
CA VAL A 215 -5.75 5.52 0.61
C VAL A 215 -6.10 4.14 1.11
N ARG A 216 -5.13 3.44 1.71
CA ARG A 216 -5.37 2.10 2.29
C ARG A 216 -4.61 1.91 3.59
N GLN A 217 -5.33 1.36 4.57
CA GLN A 217 -4.69 0.73 5.72
C GLN A 217 -4.21 -0.67 5.33
N ALA A 218 -2.98 -1.01 5.67
CA ALA A 218 -2.42 -2.34 5.47
C ALA A 218 -1.66 -2.75 6.74
N SER A 219 -2.16 -3.80 7.40
CA SER A 219 -1.58 -4.31 8.65
C SER A 219 -0.74 -5.57 8.43
N THR A 220 -0.90 -6.22 7.27
CA THR A 220 -0.16 -7.44 6.92
C THR A 220 0.56 -7.30 5.58
N ALA A 221 1.63 -8.08 5.40
CA ALA A 221 2.34 -8.14 4.13
C ALA A 221 1.44 -8.62 2.97
N GLU A 222 0.44 -9.46 3.27
CA GLU A 222 -0.53 -9.95 2.28
C GLU A 222 -1.44 -8.83 1.78
N ASP A 223 -1.89 -7.93 2.66
CA ASP A 223 -2.71 -6.77 2.28
C ASP A 223 -1.95 -5.86 1.33
N VAL A 224 -0.67 -5.58 1.64
CA VAL A 224 0.20 -4.78 0.78
C VAL A 224 0.39 -5.45 -0.57
N LEU A 225 0.67 -6.76 -0.59
CA LEU A 225 0.87 -7.50 -1.83
C LEU A 225 -0.39 -7.50 -2.71
N ASN A 226 -1.56 -7.66 -2.10
CA ASN A 226 -2.84 -7.64 -2.80
C ASN A 226 -3.17 -6.24 -3.34
N LEU A 227 -2.84 -5.18 -2.60
CA LEU A 227 -2.94 -3.80 -3.08
C LEU A 227 -2.03 -3.56 -4.29
N LEU A 228 -0.75 -3.95 -4.21
CA LEU A 228 0.20 -3.81 -5.31
C LEU A 228 -0.23 -4.56 -6.57
N ARG A 229 -0.74 -5.79 -6.42
CA ARG A 229 -1.32 -6.55 -7.55
C ARG A 229 -2.53 -5.83 -8.17
N THR A 230 -3.36 -5.20 -7.36
CA THR A 230 -4.51 -4.44 -7.85
C THR A 230 -4.09 -3.20 -8.63
N LEU A 231 -3.08 -2.47 -8.12
CA LEU A 231 -2.48 -1.32 -8.79
C LEU A 231 -1.87 -1.72 -10.14
N GLU A 232 -1.13 -2.82 -10.17
CA GLU A 232 -0.52 -3.34 -11.39
C GLU A 232 -1.58 -3.74 -12.43
N ARG A 233 -2.66 -4.41 -12.01
CA ARG A 233 -3.77 -4.75 -12.90
C ARG A 233 -4.43 -3.50 -13.51
N LYS A 234 -4.64 -2.47 -12.70
CA LYS A 234 -5.23 -1.20 -13.16
C LYS A 234 -4.33 -0.51 -14.19
N ASP A 235 -3.02 -0.42 -13.92
CA ASP A 235 -2.05 0.19 -14.85
C ASP A 235 -1.94 -0.60 -16.16
N ARG A 236 -1.94 -1.93 -16.09
CA ARG A 236 -1.97 -2.80 -17.28
C ARG A 236 -3.24 -2.58 -18.12
N SER A 237 -4.41 -2.50 -17.48
CA SER A 237 -5.69 -2.25 -18.17
C SER A 237 -5.67 -0.92 -18.93
N ILE A 238 -5.21 0.16 -18.28
CA ILE A 238 -5.14 1.49 -18.91
C ILE A 238 -4.20 1.49 -20.12
N LYS A 239 -3.02 0.86 -19.98
CA LYS A 239 -2.06 0.71 -21.09
C LYS A 239 -2.64 -0.10 -22.24
N GLN A 240 -3.43 -1.13 -21.95
CA GLN A 240 -4.07 -1.97 -22.97
C GLN A 240 -5.14 -1.20 -23.75
N GLU A 241 -6.04 -0.48 -23.07
CA GLU A 241 -7.06 0.34 -23.73
C GLU A 241 -6.43 1.40 -24.65
N ALA A 242 -5.39 2.09 -24.19
CA ALA A 242 -4.65 3.06 -25.00
C ALA A 242 -3.98 2.42 -26.22
N THR A 243 -3.40 1.22 -26.06
CA THR A 243 -2.78 0.47 -27.15
C THR A 243 -3.82 0.00 -28.17
N GLN A 244 -4.97 -0.49 -27.72
CA GLN A 244 -6.08 -0.94 -28.55
C GLN A 244 -6.65 0.21 -29.40
N ALA A 245 -6.88 1.38 -28.80
CA ALA A 245 -7.36 2.56 -29.51
C ALA A 245 -6.41 2.98 -30.63
N LEU A 246 -5.10 2.94 -30.36
CA LEU A 246 -4.07 3.25 -31.34
C LEU A 246 -4.01 2.23 -32.48
N LEU A 247 -4.19 0.93 -32.18
CA LEU A 247 -4.25 -0.10 -33.22
C LEU A 247 -5.46 0.08 -34.14
N VAL A 248 -6.61 0.50 -33.58
CA VAL A 248 -7.79 0.83 -34.39
C VAL A 248 -7.52 1.99 -35.33
N LEU A 249 -6.86 3.06 -34.85
CA LEU A 249 -6.42 4.17 -35.71
C LEU A 249 -5.51 3.70 -36.85
N ASP A 250 -4.54 2.82 -36.57
CA ASP A 250 -3.69 2.24 -37.61
C ASP A 250 -4.50 1.36 -38.58
N MET A 251 -5.46 0.57 -38.09
CA MET A 251 -6.34 -0.23 -38.95
C MET A 251 -7.16 0.64 -39.92
N GLU A 252 -7.67 1.78 -39.48
CA GLU A 252 -8.38 2.73 -40.34
C GLU A 252 -7.44 3.34 -41.39
N ASN A 253 -6.29 3.84 -40.94
CA ASN A 253 -5.29 4.48 -41.82
C ASN A 253 -4.79 3.54 -42.93
N TYR A 254 -4.65 2.25 -42.63
CA TYR A 254 -4.18 1.24 -43.58
C TYR A 254 -5.29 0.40 -44.19
N SER A 255 -6.56 0.73 -43.94
CA SER A 255 -7.74 -0.02 -44.45
C SER A 255 -7.67 -1.53 -44.13
N ILE A 256 -7.32 -1.87 -42.89
CA ILE A 256 -7.22 -3.25 -42.40
C ILE A 256 -8.57 -3.70 -41.83
N ASP A 257 -9.14 -4.75 -42.41
CA ASP A 257 -10.45 -5.31 -42.02
C ASP A 257 -10.39 -6.23 -40.79
N ILE A 258 -9.34 -7.05 -40.71
CA ILE A 258 -9.08 -8.01 -39.63
C ILE A 258 -7.58 -7.96 -39.30
N LEU A 259 -7.26 -7.71 -38.04
CA LEU A 259 -5.92 -7.66 -37.50
C LEU A 259 -5.72 -8.81 -36.51
N ASN A 260 -4.68 -9.62 -36.72
CA ASN A 260 -4.25 -10.63 -35.74
C ASN A 260 -3.20 -10.03 -34.79
N LEU A 261 -3.36 -10.27 -33.50
CA LEU A 261 -2.47 -9.85 -32.43
C LEU A 261 -1.89 -11.05 -31.70
N SER A 262 -0.62 -10.95 -31.37
CA SER A 262 0.11 -11.90 -30.52
C SER A 262 0.68 -11.16 -29.32
N GLU A 263 0.80 -11.87 -28.20
CA GLU A 263 1.22 -11.30 -26.91
C GLU A 263 0.31 -10.15 -26.46
N THR A 264 -1.01 -10.36 -26.50
CA THR A 264 -2.00 -9.37 -26.06
C THR A 264 -1.86 -9.07 -24.55
N LYS A 265 -1.42 -10.05 -23.76
CA LYS A 265 -1.17 -9.94 -22.31
C LYS A 265 -2.41 -9.53 -21.50
N ILE A 266 -3.60 -9.86 -22.01
CA ILE A 266 -4.89 -9.51 -21.42
C ILE A 266 -5.30 -10.60 -20.42
N PHE A 267 -5.97 -10.16 -19.36
CA PHE A 267 -6.49 -11.05 -18.32
C PHE A 267 -7.89 -11.54 -18.70
N GLY A 268 -8.10 -12.85 -18.62
CA GLY A 268 -9.32 -13.50 -19.08
C GLY A 268 -9.46 -13.51 -20.61
N SER A 269 -10.38 -14.30 -21.13
CA SER A 269 -10.74 -14.33 -22.55
C SER A 269 -12.09 -13.66 -22.76
N GLY A 270 -12.27 -12.96 -23.88
CA GLY A 270 -13.50 -12.22 -24.10
C GLY A 270 -13.64 -11.55 -25.45
N SER A 271 -14.72 -10.79 -25.55
CA SER A 271 -15.04 -9.93 -26.68
C SER A 271 -15.29 -8.53 -26.14
N THR A 272 -14.47 -7.57 -26.55
CA THR A 272 -14.62 -6.15 -26.20
C THR A 272 -14.90 -5.33 -27.46
N VAL A 273 -15.74 -4.30 -27.33
CA VAL A 273 -16.01 -3.35 -28.41
C VAL A 273 -15.11 -2.14 -28.21
N ILE A 274 -14.42 -1.73 -29.28
CA ILE A 274 -13.58 -0.54 -29.33
C ILE A 274 -14.24 0.43 -30.32
N ILE A 275 -14.42 1.69 -29.92
CA ILE A 275 -14.99 2.73 -30.77
C ILE A 275 -13.84 3.62 -31.25
N ALA A 276 -13.68 3.74 -32.57
CA ALA A 276 -12.72 4.67 -33.15
C ALA A 276 -13.14 6.11 -32.84
N PHE A 277 -12.23 6.90 -32.27
CA PHE A 277 -12.56 8.25 -31.78
C PHE A 277 -12.95 9.21 -32.90
N GLU A 278 -12.32 9.12 -34.06
CA GLU A 278 -12.53 10.07 -35.16
C GLU A 278 -13.74 9.71 -36.02
N THR A 279 -13.87 8.44 -36.39
CA THR A 279 -14.89 7.96 -37.34
C THR A 279 -16.15 7.43 -36.65
N VAL A 280 -16.09 7.22 -35.33
CA VAL A 280 -17.15 6.56 -34.51
C VAL A 280 -17.45 5.13 -35.00
N GLN A 281 -16.54 4.53 -35.77
CA GLN A 281 -16.69 3.14 -36.21
C GLN A 281 -16.45 2.15 -35.07
N GLN A 282 -17.22 1.07 -35.06
CA GLN A 282 -17.09 0.00 -34.08
C GLN A 282 -16.15 -1.08 -34.59
N PHE A 283 -15.15 -1.38 -33.77
CA PHE A 283 -14.24 -2.51 -33.90
C PHE A 283 -14.47 -3.50 -32.77
N HIS A 284 -14.23 -4.76 -33.04
CA HIS A 284 -14.43 -5.86 -32.11
C HIS A 284 -13.10 -6.54 -31.85
N PHE A 285 -12.70 -6.54 -30.60
CA PHE A 285 -11.51 -7.22 -30.15
C PHE A 285 -11.90 -8.53 -29.47
N LEU A 286 -11.40 -9.64 -30.01
CA LEU A 286 -11.58 -11.00 -29.51
C LEU A 286 -10.26 -11.50 -28.98
N ASP A 287 -10.22 -11.99 -27.76
CA ASP A 287 -8.95 -12.36 -27.12
C ASP A 287 -9.02 -13.70 -26.39
N SER A 288 -7.88 -14.37 -26.35
CA SER A 288 -7.67 -15.64 -25.65
C SER A 288 -6.85 -15.47 -24.37
N GLY A 289 -6.96 -14.32 -23.70
CA GLY A 289 -6.18 -13.99 -22.52
C GLY A 289 -6.35 -15.01 -21.39
N ILE A 290 -5.46 -14.93 -20.39
CA ILE A 290 -5.27 -15.96 -19.37
C ILE A 290 -5.71 -15.45 -17.99
N ASN A 291 -6.10 -16.36 -17.09
CA ASN A 291 -6.34 -16.05 -15.67
C ASN A 291 -5.08 -16.20 -14.80
N ASP A 292 -3.90 -16.21 -15.40
CA ASP A 292 -2.64 -16.51 -14.73
C ASP A 292 -1.76 -15.26 -14.51
N SER A 293 -1.09 -15.27 -13.37
CA SER A 293 -0.54 -14.10 -12.67
C SER A 293 0.61 -13.37 -13.38
N LEU A 294 1.23 -13.96 -14.41
CA LEU A 294 2.41 -13.41 -15.08
C LEU A 294 2.09 -12.58 -16.33
N GLY A 295 0.93 -12.79 -16.98
CA GLY A 295 0.49 -11.99 -18.14
C GLY A 295 1.47 -11.96 -19.32
N LEU A 296 2.17 -13.07 -19.61
CA LEU A 296 3.19 -13.17 -20.67
C LEU A 296 2.65 -13.69 -22.01
N HIS A 297 1.40 -14.14 -22.05
CA HIS A 297 0.79 -14.83 -23.20
C HIS A 297 -0.57 -14.23 -23.53
N GLY A 298 -1.10 -14.57 -24.71
CA GLY A 298 -2.38 -14.09 -25.22
C GLY A 298 -2.32 -13.87 -26.73
N VAL A 299 -3.31 -14.38 -27.46
CA VAL A 299 -3.51 -14.09 -28.88
C VAL A 299 -4.91 -13.52 -29.07
N GLY A 300 -5.13 -12.75 -30.13
CA GLY A 300 -6.43 -12.14 -30.35
C GLY A 300 -6.59 -11.57 -31.74
N PHE A 301 -7.79 -11.11 -32.05
CA PHE A 301 -8.14 -10.47 -33.31
C PHE A 301 -8.88 -9.17 -33.07
N ILE A 302 -8.55 -8.12 -33.80
CA ILE A 302 -9.40 -6.93 -33.94
C ILE A 302 -10.04 -6.98 -35.32
N MET A 303 -11.34 -6.69 -35.44
CA MET A 303 -12.03 -6.64 -36.73
C MET A 303 -13.14 -5.60 -36.74
N ASN A 304 -13.49 -5.08 -37.92
CA ASN A 304 -14.61 -4.15 -38.06
C ASN A 304 -15.99 -4.83 -37.89
N GLN A 305 -17.04 -4.01 -37.76
CA GLN A 305 -18.42 -4.47 -37.62
C GLN A 305 -18.87 -5.42 -38.75
N THR A 306 -18.46 -5.16 -39.99
CA THR A 306 -18.84 -5.98 -41.15
C THR A 306 -18.33 -7.42 -41.01
N ASN A 307 -17.06 -7.59 -40.63
CA ASN A 307 -16.50 -8.92 -40.40
C ASN A 307 -17.07 -9.56 -39.13
N ARG A 308 -17.33 -8.77 -38.08
CA ARG A 308 -18.03 -9.27 -36.88
C ARG A 308 -19.39 -9.86 -37.22
N ASN A 309 -20.17 -9.23 -38.09
CA ASN A 309 -21.48 -9.73 -38.53
C ASN A 309 -21.37 -11.03 -39.36
N ALA A 310 -20.23 -11.25 -40.04
CA ALA A 310 -19.96 -12.46 -40.79
C ALA A 310 -19.37 -13.60 -39.94
N LEU A 311 -18.96 -13.31 -38.69
CA LEU A 311 -18.41 -14.29 -37.76
C LEU A 311 -19.51 -15.24 -37.27
N LEU A 312 -19.34 -16.53 -37.55
CA LEU A 312 -20.23 -17.60 -37.10
C LEU A 312 -19.89 -18.09 -35.70
N GLU A 313 -18.60 -18.25 -35.44
CA GLU A 313 -18.09 -18.96 -34.26
C GLU A 313 -16.65 -18.53 -34.01
N TRP A 314 -16.26 -18.46 -32.75
CA TRP A 314 -14.88 -18.32 -32.34
C TRP A 314 -14.69 -19.05 -31.01
N ASP A 315 -13.45 -19.48 -30.75
CA ASP A 315 -13.14 -20.21 -29.53
C ASP A 315 -11.68 -19.97 -29.10
N PRO A 316 -11.47 -19.42 -27.89
CA PRO A 316 -10.15 -19.22 -27.28
C PRO A 316 -9.67 -20.52 -26.63
N VAL A 317 -9.12 -21.42 -27.45
CA VAL A 317 -8.66 -22.76 -27.05
C VAL A 317 -7.61 -22.70 -25.94
N SER A 318 -6.63 -21.79 -26.06
CA SER A 318 -5.61 -21.60 -25.04
C SER A 318 -4.96 -20.21 -25.16
N PRO A 319 -4.11 -19.80 -24.19
CA PRO A 319 -3.40 -18.51 -24.23
C PRO A 319 -2.55 -18.27 -25.47
N ARG A 320 -2.32 -19.32 -26.27
CA ARG A 320 -1.52 -19.30 -27.49
C ARG A 320 -2.31 -19.67 -28.73
N LEU A 321 -3.58 -20.06 -28.60
CA LEU A 321 -4.39 -20.61 -29.69
C LEU A 321 -5.81 -20.03 -29.64
N VAL A 322 -6.19 -19.35 -30.71
CA VAL A 322 -7.57 -18.88 -30.92
C VAL A 322 -7.95 -19.03 -32.38
N TRP A 323 -9.17 -19.46 -32.65
CA TRP A 323 -9.65 -19.59 -34.01
C TRP A 323 -11.01 -18.93 -34.21
N LEU A 324 -11.24 -18.50 -35.45
CA LEU A 324 -12.43 -17.82 -35.91
C LEU A 324 -13.04 -18.60 -37.08
N LYS A 325 -14.35 -18.49 -37.25
CA LYS A 325 -15.12 -19.09 -38.34
C LYS A 325 -16.04 -18.04 -38.95
N PHE A 326 -15.96 -17.84 -40.25
CA PHE A 326 -16.74 -16.85 -40.96
C PHE A 326 -17.62 -17.49 -42.02
N LYS A 327 -18.83 -16.94 -42.17
CA LYS A 327 -19.71 -17.21 -43.31
C LYS A 327 -19.30 -16.30 -44.46
N ARG A 328 -18.62 -16.84 -45.45
CA ARG A 328 -18.35 -16.14 -46.71
C ARG A 328 -19.02 -16.88 -47.86
N SER A 329 -19.51 -16.16 -48.86
CA SER A 329 -20.03 -16.82 -50.07
C SER A 329 -18.87 -17.03 -51.05
N PRO A 330 -18.69 -18.24 -51.64
CA PRO A 330 -19.50 -19.44 -51.50
C PRO A 330 -19.04 -20.41 -50.37
N ALA A 331 -17.99 -20.08 -49.60
CA ALA A 331 -17.37 -20.99 -48.64
C ALA A 331 -17.21 -20.43 -47.22
N ILE A 332 -17.37 -21.30 -46.22
CA ILE A 332 -16.99 -21.00 -44.83
C ILE A 332 -15.46 -20.93 -44.74
N VAL A 333 -14.95 -19.89 -44.11
CA VAL A 333 -13.51 -19.67 -43.90
C VAL A 333 -13.21 -19.74 -42.41
N SER A 334 -12.16 -20.47 -42.02
CA SER A 334 -11.65 -20.47 -40.65
C SER A 334 -10.25 -19.89 -40.59
N ILE A 335 -9.99 -19.01 -39.61
CA ILE A 335 -8.71 -18.36 -39.37
C ILE A 335 -8.20 -18.81 -38.01
N LEU A 336 -6.98 -19.33 -37.94
CA LEU A 336 -6.33 -19.74 -36.70
C LEU A 336 -5.17 -18.78 -36.40
N SER A 337 -5.17 -18.19 -35.21
CA SER A 337 -4.01 -17.48 -34.66
C SER A 337 -3.30 -18.38 -33.66
N THR A 338 -1.97 -18.47 -33.83
CA THR A 338 -1.12 -19.29 -32.98
C THR A 338 0.13 -18.52 -32.58
N TYR A 339 0.48 -18.51 -31.29
CA TYR A 339 1.76 -18.03 -30.80
C TYR A 339 2.62 -19.20 -30.34
N ILE A 340 3.62 -19.57 -31.15
CA ILE A 340 4.44 -20.76 -30.92
C ILE A 340 5.43 -20.49 -29.78
N PRO A 341 5.60 -21.41 -28.81
CA PRO A 341 6.61 -21.28 -27.76
C PRO A 341 8.03 -21.03 -28.34
N THR A 342 8.81 -20.20 -27.65
CA THR A 342 10.18 -19.88 -28.04
C THR A 342 11.10 -21.11 -27.95
N ARG A 343 12.25 -21.03 -28.63
CA ARG A 343 13.25 -22.12 -28.62
C ARG A 343 13.69 -22.49 -27.21
N ASP A 344 13.77 -21.52 -26.31
CA ASP A 344 14.26 -21.71 -24.94
C ASP A 344 13.14 -22.07 -23.95
N ALA A 345 11.90 -22.19 -24.41
CA ALA A 345 10.80 -22.64 -23.57
C ALA A 345 11.03 -24.08 -23.07
N VAL A 346 10.61 -24.34 -21.84
CA VAL A 346 10.65 -25.66 -21.19
C VAL A 346 9.93 -26.69 -22.06
N VAL A 347 10.48 -27.91 -22.11
CA VAL A 347 9.96 -29.00 -22.96
C VAL A 347 8.48 -29.28 -22.68
N THR A 348 8.08 -29.29 -21.41
CA THR A 348 6.67 -29.48 -20.99
C THR A 348 5.72 -28.46 -21.64
N ALA A 349 6.09 -27.18 -21.63
CA ALA A 349 5.28 -26.12 -22.24
C ALA A 349 5.21 -26.21 -23.78
N LYS A 350 6.19 -26.85 -24.42
CA LYS A 350 6.13 -27.15 -25.87
C LYS A 350 5.22 -28.34 -26.13
N ASP A 351 5.33 -29.39 -25.32
CA ASP A 351 4.53 -30.61 -25.46
C ASP A 351 3.04 -30.32 -25.24
N GLU A 352 2.69 -29.54 -24.21
CA GLU A 352 1.32 -29.06 -23.96
C GLU A 352 0.76 -28.31 -25.17
N PHE A 353 1.52 -27.34 -25.69
CA PHE A 353 1.12 -26.57 -26.87
C PHE A 353 0.87 -27.47 -28.09
N TYR A 354 1.77 -28.41 -28.40
CA TYR A 354 1.59 -29.29 -29.56
C TYR A 354 0.43 -30.28 -29.37
N LYS A 355 0.15 -30.70 -28.13
CA LYS A 355 -1.01 -31.54 -27.80
C LYS A 355 -2.31 -30.77 -28.04
N GLU A 356 -2.43 -29.55 -27.52
CA GLU A 356 -3.59 -28.68 -27.76
C GLU A 356 -3.79 -28.40 -29.25
N PHE A 357 -2.70 -28.09 -29.96
CA PHE A 357 -2.74 -27.83 -31.40
C PHE A 357 -3.20 -29.06 -32.20
N GLN A 358 -2.74 -30.26 -31.85
CA GLN A 358 -3.19 -31.50 -32.49
C GLN A 358 -4.67 -31.78 -32.22
N GLN A 359 -5.13 -31.61 -30.98
CA GLN A 359 -6.55 -31.77 -30.64
C GLN A 359 -7.44 -30.83 -31.46
N LEU A 360 -7.06 -29.56 -31.56
CA LEU A 360 -7.77 -28.59 -32.38
C LEU A 360 -7.77 -28.99 -33.87
N ALA A 361 -6.63 -29.44 -34.40
CA ALA A 361 -6.54 -29.90 -35.78
C ALA A 361 -7.47 -31.09 -36.06
N GLU A 362 -7.61 -32.03 -35.13
CA GLU A 362 -8.56 -33.15 -35.27
C GLU A 362 -10.02 -32.71 -35.16
N ILE A 363 -10.35 -31.79 -34.24
CA ILE A 363 -11.70 -31.19 -34.15
C ILE A 363 -12.08 -30.53 -35.48
N LEU A 364 -11.20 -29.70 -36.04
CA LEU A 364 -11.45 -29.01 -37.29
C LEU A 364 -11.58 -29.98 -38.48
N LYS A 365 -10.82 -31.08 -38.50
CA LYS A 365 -10.99 -32.17 -39.49
C LYS A 365 -12.34 -32.89 -39.33
N ALA A 366 -12.77 -33.19 -38.10
CA ALA A 366 -14.03 -33.85 -37.83
C ALA A 366 -15.24 -33.00 -38.24
N ILE A 367 -15.17 -31.67 -38.01
CA ILE A 367 -16.18 -30.70 -38.49
C ILE A 367 -16.29 -30.76 -40.02
N LYS A 368 -15.16 -30.87 -40.73
CA LYS A 368 -15.14 -31.02 -42.19
C LYS A 368 -15.79 -32.34 -42.66
N ALA A 369 -15.55 -33.45 -41.95
CA ALA A 369 -16.12 -34.75 -42.29
C ALA A 369 -17.64 -34.81 -42.10
N LYS A 370 -18.19 -34.24 -41.02
CA LYS A 370 -19.64 -34.17 -40.79
C LYS A 370 -20.39 -33.38 -41.87
N LYS A 371 -19.79 -32.31 -42.38
CA LYS A 371 -20.40 -31.47 -43.43
C LYS A 371 -20.46 -32.17 -44.79
N ASN A 372 -19.47 -33.01 -45.10
CA ASN A 372 -19.47 -33.82 -46.32
C ASN A 372 -20.54 -34.93 -46.30
N ASN A 373 -20.90 -35.45 -45.12
CA ASN A 373 -21.94 -36.48 -45.00
C ASN A 373 -23.37 -35.91 -45.02
N GLN A 374 -23.56 -34.60 -44.80
CA GLN A 374 -24.87 -33.92 -44.89
C GLN A 374 -25.12 -33.23 -46.23
N ALA A 375 -24.13 -33.16 -47.13
CA ALA A 375 -24.21 -32.47 -48.41
C ALA A 375 -24.02 -33.42 -49.61
N GLN A 376 -24.72 -34.57 -49.61
CA GLN A 376 -24.93 -35.35 -50.84
C GLN A 376 -26.03 -34.66 -51.67
N GLY A 377 -25.65 -33.64 -52.44
CA GLY A 377 -26.56 -32.93 -53.33
C GLY A 377 -26.12 -31.52 -53.66
N HIS A 378 -24.90 -31.34 -54.16
CA HIS A 378 -24.47 -30.37 -55.17
C HIS A 378 -22.95 -30.19 -55.09
N ASP A 379 -22.29 -30.43 -56.22
CA ASP A 379 -20.85 -30.31 -56.38
C ASP A 379 -20.37 -28.86 -56.12
N GLY A 380 -19.48 -28.73 -55.13
CA GLY A 380 -18.75 -27.51 -54.83
C GLY A 380 -17.61 -27.81 -53.87
N GLU A 381 -16.40 -27.98 -54.40
CA GLU A 381 -15.17 -28.21 -53.63
C GLU A 381 -14.93 -27.12 -52.56
N GLY A 382 -15.30 -27.39 -51.30
CA GLY A 382 -15.01 -26.53 -50.16
C GLY A 382 -13.60 -26.80 -49.56
N ARG A 383 -12.57 -26.12 -50.06
CA ARG A 383 -11.27 -25.93 -49.37
C ARG A 383 -11.38 -24.63 -48.55
N SER A 384 -10.97 -24.51 -47.26
CA SER A 384 -9.58 -24.52 -46.78
C SER A 384 -9.54 -24.37 -45.24
N MET A 385 -8.66 -25.10 -44.53
CA MET A 385 -8.12 -24.66 -43.23
C MET A 385 -6.85 -23.86 -43.52
N VAL A 386 -6.77 -22.61 -43.07
CA VAL A 386 -5.62 -21.73 -43.33
C VAL A 386 -4.71 -21.73 -42.10
N PHE A 387 -3.55 -22.37 -42.23
CA PHE A 387 -2.47 -22.32 -41.24
C PHE A 387 -1.44 -21.29 -41.69
N LEU A 388 -1.27 -20.20 -40.94
CA LEU A 388 -0.26 -19.19 -41.24
C LEU A 388 1.11 -19.68 -40.74
N LYS A 389 1.94 -20.19 -41.66
CA LYS A 389 3.38 -20.37 -41.44
C LYS A 389 4.13 -19.31 -42.25
N LYS A 390 5.00 -18.55 -41.56
CA LYS A 390 5.87 -17.51 -42.13
C LYS A 390 6.86 -18.13 -43.12
N TYR A 391 6.74 -17.82 -44.42
CA TYR A 391 7.79 -18.01 -45.43
C TYR A 391 7.70 -16.94 -46.53
N GLY A 392 8.86 -16.51 -47.02
CA GLY A 392 9.08 -15.25 -47.75
C GLY A 392 8.41 -15.16 -49.13
N GLY A 393 7.71 -14.04 -49.34
CA GLY A 393 6.90 -13.64 -50.51
C GLY A 393 5.77 -12.73 -50.01
N PRO A 394 5.28 -11.72 -50.77
CA PRO A 394 4.76 -10.46 -50.21
C PRO A 394 3.37 -10.61 -49.57
N THR A 395 3.31 -11.25 -48.41
CA THR A 395 2.35 -10.93 -47.36
C THR A 395 2.91 -9.69 -46.69
N LEU A 396 2.17 -8.58 -46.64
CA LEU A 396 2.66 -7.33 -46.02
C LEU A 396 2.78 -7.55 -44.51
N THR A 397 3.89 -8.18 -44.10
CA THR A 397 4.25 -8.38 -42.70
C THR A 397 4.99 -7.13 -42.27
N GLN A 398 4.24 -6.07 -42.01
CA GLN A 398 4.83 -4.84 -41.48
C GLN A 398 5.00 -4.98 -39.97
N ARG A 399 6.00 -4.33 -39.41
CA ARG A 399 6.19 -4.23 -37.97
C ARG A 399 5.88 -2.79 -37.58
N ILE A 400 4.66 -2.52 -37.14
CA ILE A 400 4.28 -1.20 -36.65
C ILE A 400 4.43 -1.24 -35.12
N ARG A 401 5.27 -0.37 -34.57
CA ARG A 401 5.47 -0.26 -33.10
C ARG A 401 5.75 -1.60 -32.39
N GLY A 402 6.60 -2.45 -32.97
CA GLY A 402 7.09 -3.70 -32.34
C GLY A 402 6.21 -4.95 -32.54
N HIS A 403 4.96 -4.79 -32.96
CA HIS A 403 4.02 -5.90 -33.17
C HIS A 403 4.11 -6.44 -34.61
N GLN A 404 3.92 -7.74 -34.84
CA GLN A 404 3.91 -8.31 -36.20
C GLN A 404 2.50 -8.23 -36.79
N PHE A 405 2.34 -7.55 -37.92
CA PHE A 405 1.06 -7.36 -38.62
C PHE A 405 0.88 -8.43 -39.69
N ILE A 406 -0.32 -8.99 -39.82
CA ILE A 406 -0.69 -9.84 -40.96
C ILE A 406 -2.04 -9.33 -41.46
N SER A 407 -2.05 -8.63 -42.60
CA SER A 407 -3.28 -8.28 -43.31
C SER A 407 -3.77 -9.49 -44.11
N ILE A 408 -5.05 -9.82 -43.95
CA ILE A 408 -5.71 -10.87 -44.72
C ILE A 408 -6.81 -10.19 -45.54
N PHE A 409 -6.51 -9.53 -46.67
CA PHE A 409 -7.40 -9.42 -47.82
C PHE A 409 -6.70 -8.79 -49.04
N THR A 410 -6.34 -9.64 -50.02
CA THR A 410 -6.36 -9.27 -51.45
C THR A 410 -6.98 -10.43 -52.22
N GLY A 411 -7.83 -10.11 -53.20
CA GLY A 411 -8.59 -11.07 -53.98
C GLY A 411 -7.69 -12.11 -54.70
N LYS A 412 -8.09 -13.38 -54.57
CA LYS A 412 -7.54 -14.61 -55.20
C LYS A 412 -6.24 -15.19 -54.59
N LEU A 413 -6.40 -16.45 -54.16
CA LEU A 413 -5.42 -17.52 -53.87
C LEU A 413 -4.51 -17.40 -52.62
N ILE A 414 -4.70 -18.30 -51.64
CA ILE A 414 -3.57 -19.02 -51.00
C ILE A 414 -3.97 -20.50 -50.77
N LYS A 415 -3.24 -21.40 -51.45
CA LYS A 415 -3.30 -22.86 -51.39
C LYS A 415 -2.34 -23.37 -50.31
N LEU A 416 -2.70 -24.42 -49.56
CA LEU A 416 -1.74 -25.16 -48.71
C LEU A 416 -1.85 -26.67 -48.94
N SER A 417 -0.74 -27.24 -49.43
CA SER A 417 -0.49 -28.67 -49.61
C SER A 417 0.49 -29.12 -48.54
N ALA A 418 0.18 -30.23 -47.86
CA ALA A 418 1.16 -30.96 -47.06
C ALA A 418 2.10 -31.72 -48.01
N LYS A 419 3.35 -31.27 -48.14
CA LYS A 419 4.45 -32.19 -48.47
C LYS A 419 5.30 -32.37 -47.22
N LEU A 420 5.14 -33.55 -46.62
CA LEU A 420 6.08 -34.12 -45.66
C LEU A 420 7.48 -34.15 -46.31
N PRO A 421 8.56 -33.73 -45.63
CA PRO A 421 9.88 -34.14 -46.03
C PRO A 421 10.01 -35.65 -45.82
N ARG A 422 10.32 -36.38 -46.90
CA ARG A 422 10.76 -37.79 -46.85
C ARG A 422 11.94 -37.88 -45.88
N LYS A 423 11.87 -38.80 -44.90
CA LYS A 423 13.05 -39.22 -44.15
C LYS A 423 13.97 -40.04 -45.08
N SER A 424 15.18 -39.50 -45.29
CA SER A 424 16.48 -40.09 -45.70
C SER A 424 16.58 -41.05 -46.90
N PRO A 425 17.68 -40.92 -47.66
CA PRO A 425 18.73 -41.93 -47.53
C PRO A 425 20.09 -41.29 -47.21
N ILE A 426 20.70 -41.71 -46.11
CA ILE A 426 22.14 -41.62 -45.89
C ILE A 426 22.58 -43.07 -45.71
N ASN A 427 23.05 -43.69 -46.78
CA ASN A 427 23.98 -44.81 -46.69
C ASN A 427 25.37 -44.20 -46.71
N ILE A 428 26.13 -44.46 -45.64
CA ILE A 428 27.58 -44.27 -45.61
C ILE A 428 28.17 -45.66 -45.86
N ALA A 429 29.08 -45.71 -46.84
CA ALA A 429 29.72 -46.86 -47.48
C ALA A 429 28.84 -47.64 -48.48
#